data_AF-A0A8I0MJH3-F1
#
_entry.id   AF-A0A8I0MJH3-F1
#
_cell.length_a   1.000
_cell.length_b   1.000
_cell.length_c   1.000
_cell.angle_alpha   90.00
_cell.angle_beta   90.00
_cell.angle_gamma   90.00
#
_symmetry.space_group_name_H-M   'P 1'
#
loop_
_entity.id
_entity.type
_entity.pdbx_description
1 polymer ?
#
loop_
_entity_poly.entity_id
_entity_poly.type
_entity_poly.pdbx_seq_one_letter_code
_entity_poly.pdbx_strand_id
1 'polypeptide(L)' 'MNAVRPLSILTLFFIVSNPVVAQEASLPLKEQVHTDEGTICVYDLAEHREKIVLPGGQDCPRTIQNTH' A
#
# COMPACT_ATOMS: atom_id res chain seq x y z
N MET A 1 26.72 45.15 21.43
CA MET A 1 25.49 44.34 21.35
C MET A 1 25.82 43.07 20.60
N ASN A 2 25.76 41.93 21.28
CA ASN A 2 26.13 40.61 20.73
C ASN A 2 24.99 40.09 19.84
N ALA A 3 25.19 40.10 18.53
CA ALA A 3 24.26 39.46 17.60
C ALA A 3 24.54 37.95 17.58
N VAL A 4 23.87 37.23 18.48
CA VAL A 4 23.89 35.76 18.52
C VAL A 4 23.01 35.23 17.38
N ARG A 5 23.70 34.51 16.49
CA ARG A 5 23.25 33.63 15.39
C ARG A 5 21.81 33.09 15.47
N PRO A 6 21.02 33.19 14.38
CA PRO A 6 19.89 32.32 14.13
C PRO A 6 20.19 31.35 12.97
N LEU A 7 21.31 30.62 13.03
CA LEU A 7 21.62 29.58 12.02
C LEU A 7 21.04 28.21 12.37
N SER A 8 20.42 28.07 13.55
CA SER A 8 19.97 26.77 14.09
C SER A 8 18.60 26.30 13.58
N ILE A 9 17.84 27.14 12.86
CA ILE A 9 16.46 26.81 12.48
C ILE A 9 16.39 26.05 11.14
N LEU A 10 17.40 26.23 10.27
CA LEU A 10 17.39 25.61 8.93
C LEU A 10 17.61 24.10 8.93
N THR A 11 18.21 23.52 9.97
CA THR A 11 18.49 22.07 10.02
C THR A 11 17.28 21.22 10.44
N LEU A 12 16.26 21.81 11.06
CA LEU A 12 15.07 21.08 11.52
C LEU A 12 14.09 20.72 10.39
N PHE A 13 14.16 21.39 9.23
CA PHE A 13 13.25 21.14 8.11
C PHE A 13 13.61 19.92 7.26
N PHE A 14 14.83 19.38 7.38
CA PHE A 14 15.28 18.28 6.52
C PHE A 14 14.84 16.87 6.97
N ILE A 15 14.18 16.73 8.13
CA ILE A 15 13.79 15.41 8.66
C ILE A 15 12.44 14.92 8.10
N VAL A 16 11.64 15.78 7.45
CA VAL A 16 10.24 15.48 7.08
C VAL A 16 10.04 15.30 5.57
N SER A 17 10.94 14.59 4.87
CA SER A 17 10.73 14.30 3.45
C SER A 17 11.26 12.94 3.03
N ASN A 18 10.93 11.90 3.79
CA ASN A 18 10.83 10.56 3.23
C ASN A 18 9.38 10.12 3.35
N PRO A 19 8.50 10.48 2.40
CA PRO A 19 7.36 9.61 2.16
C PRO A 19 7.97 8.30 1.67
N VAL A 20 8.19 7.37 2.59
CA VAL A 20 8.38 5.97 2.24
C VAL A 20 7.13 5.62 1.46
N VAL A 21 7.25 5.65 0.14
CA VAL A 21 6.26 5.11 -0.77
C VAL A 21 6.31 3.62 -0.50
N ALA A 22 5.51 3.18 0.47
CA ALA A 22 5.06 1.81 0.54
C ALA A 22 4.20 1.63 -0.72
N GLN A 23 4.85 1.41 -1.86
CA GLN A 23 4.23 0.77 -3.00
C GLN A 23 3.86 -0.60 -2.47
N GLU A 24 2.67 -0.72 -1.88
CA GLU A 24 2.02 -1.99 -1.67
C GLU A 24 1.96 -2.61 -3.06
N ALA A 25 2.88 -3.54 -3.32
CA ALA A 25 2.94 -4.28 -4.56
C ALA A 25 1.62 -5.03 -4.63
N SER A 26 0.67 -4.44 -5.34
CA SER A 26 -0.69 -4.92 -5.35
C SER A 26 -0.70 -6.27 -6.06
N LEU A 27 -0.90 -7.34 -5.29
CA LEU A 27 -0.82 -8.69 -5.81
C LEU A 27 -1.92 -8.92 -6.86
N PRO A 28 -1.65 -9.64 -7.96
CA PRO A 28 -2.65 -9.90 -8.98
C PRO A 28 -3.64 -10.97 -8.48
N LEU A 29 -4.92 -10.81 -8.85
CA LEU A 29 -5.97 -11.77 -8.52
C LEU A 29 -5.75 -13.07 -9.29
N LYS A 30 -5.57 -14.17 -8.57
CA LYS A 30 -5.39 -15.52 -9.14
C LYS A 30 -6.68 -16.32 -9.18
N GLU A 31 -7.46 -16.26 -8.11
CA GLU A 31 -8.69 -17.05 -7.96
C GLU A 31 -9.78 -16.27 -7.22
N GLN A 32 -11.02 -16.46 -7.67
CA GLN A 32 -12.23 -15.93 -7.04
C GLN A 32 -13.23 -17.07 -6.83
N VAL A 33 -13.65 -17.27 -5.60
CA VAL A 33 -14.63 -18.31 -5.25
C VAL A 33 -15.81 -17.67 -4.53
N HIS A 34 -17.01 -17.84 -5.07
CA HIS A 34 -18.25 -17.40 -4.43
C HIS A 34 -18.73 -18.47 -3.45
N THR A 35 -18.96 -18.06 -2.22
CA THR A 35 -19.52 -18.88 -1.14
C THR A 35 -20.81 -18.24 -0.64
N ASP A 36 -21.58 -18.99 0.14
CA ASP A 36 -22.78 -18.52 0.84
C ASP A 36 -22.48 -17.38 1.83
N GLU A 37 -21.27 -17.35 2.40
CA GLU A 37 -20.86 -16.32 3.37
C GLU A 37 -20.18 -15.09 2.71
N GLY A 38 -19.79 -15.21 1.44
CA GLY A 38 -19.13 -14.12 0.70
C GLY A 38 -18.22 -14.61 -0.41
N THR A 39 -17.34 -13.73 -0.88
CA THR A 39 -16.41 -14.02 -1.97
C THR A 39 -15.00 -14.18 -1.43
N ILE A 40 -14.36 -15.29 -1.73
CA ILE A 40 -12.95 -15.53 -1.41
C ILE A 40 -12.09 -15.09 -2.58
N CYS A 41 -11.10 -14.24 -2.32
CA CYS A 41 -10.12 -13.77 -3.29
C CYS A 41 -8.74 -14.29 -2.92
N VAL A 42 -8.10 -14.98 -3.85
CA VAL A 42 -6.71 -15.42 -3.71
C VAL A 42 -5.85 -14.56 -4.64
N TYR A 43 -4.91 -13.85 -4.06
CA TYR A 43 -3.90 -13.08 -4.77
C TYR A 43 -2.55 -13.77 -4.67
N ASP A 44 -1.78 -13.78 -5.76
CA ASP A 44 -0.56 -14.59 -5.82
C ASP A 44 0.48 -13.98 -6.77
N LEU A 45 1.72 -13.92 -6.31
CA LEU A 45 2.93 -13.61 -7.08
C LEU A 45 3.98 -14.68 -6.73
N ALA A 46 5.02 -14.84 -7.56
CA ALA A 46 6.03 -15.89 -7.39
C ALA A 46 6.63 -15.99 -5.96
N GLU A 47 6.63 -14.89 -5.20
CA GLU A 47 7.20 -14.81 -3.85
C GLU A 47 6.17 -14.52 -2.74
N HIS A 48 4.89 -14.22 -3.06
CA HIS A 48 3.93 -13.76 -2.06
C HIS A 48 2.48 -14.14 -2.41
N ARG A 49 1.74 -14.67 -1.43
CA ARG A 49 0.36 -15.11 -1.58
C ARG A 49 -0.52 -14.54 -0.47
N GLU A 50 -1.64 -13.96 -0.86
CA GLU A 50 -2.64 -13.42 0.07
C GLU A 50 -4.02 -14.01 -0.21
N LYS A 51 -4.81 -14.16 0.84
CA LYS A 51 -6.21 -14.61 0.77
C LYS A 51 -7.07 -13.65 1.58
N ILE A 52 -8.09 -13.08 0.95
CA ILE A 52 -9.08 -12.24 1.62
C ILE A 52 -10.48 -12.82 1.41
N VAL A 53 -11.39 -12.51 2.34
CA VAL A 53 -12.82 -12.86 2.24
C VAL A 53 -13.61 -11.56 2.26
N LEU A 54 -14.37 -11.32 1.20
CA LEU A 54 -15.24 -10.17 1.04
C LEU A 54 -16.67 -10.57 1.42
N PRO A 55 -17.25 -9.98 2.47
CA PRO A 55 -18.63 -10.27 2.82
C PRO A 55 -19.60 -9.71 1.76
N GLY A 56 -20.75 -10.37 1.59
CA GLY A 56 -21.84 -9.86 0.76
C GLY A 56 -21.69 -10.09 -0.75
N GLY A 57 -20.87 -11.08 -1.16
CA GLY A 57 -20.81 -11.53 -2.56
C GLY A 57 -20.22 -10.51 -3.53
N GLN A 58 -19.44 -9.54 -3.02
CA GLN A 58 -18.77 -8.56 -3.86
C GLN A 58 -17.68 -9.20 -4.72
N ASP A 59 -17.46 -8.67 -5.91
CA ASP A 59 -16.36 -9.12 -6.76
C ASP A 59 -15.00 -8.73 -6.16
N CYS A 60 -14.02 -9.61 -6.37
CA CYS A 60 -12.66 -9.35 -5.92
C CYS A 60 -12.10 -8.09 -6.60
N PRO A 61 -11.56 -7.12 -5.85
CA PRO A 61 -10.95 -5.94 -6.44
C PRO A 61 -9.79 -6.40 -7.31
N ARG A 62 -9.86 -6.04 -8.58
CA ARG A 62 -8.78 -6.28 -9.54
C ARG A 62 -7.77 -5.17 -9.37
N THR A 63 -6.56 -5.56 -9.04
CA THR A 63 -5.41 -4.68 -9.04
C THR A 63 -5.06 -4.39 -10.49
N ILE A 64 -5.38 -3.19 -10.96
CA ILE A 64 -4.93 -2.70 -12.25
C ILE A 64 -3.42 -2.51 -12.07
N GLN A 65 -2.63 -3.47 -12.54
CA GLN A 65 -1.20 -3.22 -12.71
C GLN A 65 -1.10 -2.06 -13.67
N ASN A 66 -0.75 -0.89 -13.15
CA ASN A 66 -0.45 0.27 -13.96
C ASN A 66 0.92 -0.02 -14.57
N THR A 67 0.93 -0.77 -15.68
CA THR A 67 2.11 -0.97 -16.52
C THR A 67 2.52 0.39 -17.06
N HIS A 68 3.49 1.03 -16.41
CA HIS A 68 4.19 2.20 -16.91
C HIS A 68 5.50 1.75 -17.58
#